data_AF-X6LCP7-F1
#
_entry.id   AF-X6LCP7-F1
#
_cell.length_a   1.000
_cell.length_b   1.000
_cell.length_c   1.000
_cell.angle_alpha   90.00
_cell.angle_beta   90.00
_cell.angle_gamma   90.00
#
_symmetry.space_group_name_H-M   'P 1'
#
loop_
_entity.id
_entity.type
_entity.pdbx_description
1 polymer ?
#
loop_
_entity_poly.entity_id
_entity_poly.type
_entity_poly.pdbx_seq_one_letter_code
_entity_poly.pdbx_strand_id
1 'polypeptide(L)'
;MKENELKIIREICLHILWNILKYTKHIKYRQIHKQALYNYLSKKCHTLGADFERVLVDIEWHLQYWGFKKGYDGNWYYQYNNIQFLYLWNCYRSVINHQTMYVLFYCC
;
A
#
# COMPACT_ATOMS: atom_id res chain seq x y z
N MET A 1 -0.79 -14.62 -8.12
CA MET A 1 -1.74 -13.76 -7.39
C MET A 1 -2.97 -13.56 -8.26
N LYS A 2 -4.18 -13.65 -7.70
CA LYS A 2 -5.42 -13.47 -8.48
C LYS A 2 -5.62 -12.01 -8.84
N GLU A 3 -6.36 -11.74 -9.92
CA GLU A 3 -6.63 -10.38 -10.40
C GLU A 3 -7.24 -9.47 -9.33
N ASN A 4 -8.20 -10.00 -8.55
CA ASN A 4 -8.84 -9.23 -7.47
C ASN A 4 -7.87 -8.89 -6.33
N GLU A 5 -6.95 -9.78 -5.98
CA GLU A 5 -5.91 -9.54 -4.97
C GLU A 5 -4.98 -8.39 -5.45
N LEU A 6 -4.50 -8.49 -6.69
CA LEU A 6 -3.67 -7.45 -7.34
C LEU A 6 -4.36 -6.09 -7.38
N LYS A 7 -5.65 -6.06 -7.73
CA LYS A 7 -6.44 -4.83 -7.80
C LYS A 7 -6.55 -4.14 -6.43
N ILE A 8 -6.77 -4.90 -5.37
CA ILE A 8 -6.87 -4.38 -3.99
C ILE A 8 -5.52 -3.84 -3.53
N ILE A 9 -4.44 -4.63 -3.68
CA ILE A 9 -3.08 -4.23 -3.30
C ILE A 9 -2.73 -2.92 -4.00
N ARG A 10 -2.94 -2.84 -5.32
CA ARG A 10 -2.65 -1.64 -6.10
C ARG A 10 -3.37 -0.41 -5.58
N GLU A 11 -4.68 -0.51 -5.37
CA GLU A 11 -5.48 0.63 -4.91
C GLU A 11 -4.98 1.17 -3.57
N ILE A 12 -4.72 0.28 -2.61
CA ILE A 12 -4.24 0.66 -1.28
C ILE A 12 -2.83 1.23 -1.33
N CYS A 13 -1.94 0.57 -2.07
CA CYS A 13 -0.56 1.01 -2.26
C CYS A 13 -0.49 2.44 -2.85
N LEU A 14 -1.27 2.72 -3.89
CA LEU A 14 -1.34 4.05 -4.49
C LEU A 14 -1.94 5.07 -3.53
N HIS A 15 -2.99 4.71 -2.80
CA HIS A 15 -3.63 5.61 -1.83
C HIS A 15 -2.68 6.02 -0.70
N ILE A 16 -1.93 5.07 -0.14
CA ILE A 16 -0.96 5.31 0.94
C ILE A 16 0.16 6.22 0.44
N LEU A 17 0.79 5.86 -0.68
CA LEU A 17 1.90 6.63 -1.25
C LEU A 17 1.46 8.05 -1.61
N TRP A 18 0.29 8.20 -2.24
CA TRP A 18 -0.26 9.50 -2.59
C TRP A 18 -0.53 10.38 -1.36
N ASN A 19 -1.08 9.81 -0.28
CA ASN A 19 -1.34 10.55 0.95
C ASN A 19 -0.04 11.13 1.56
N ILE A 20 1.05 10.35 1.57
CA ILE A 20 2.34 10.82 2.09
C ILE A 20 2.94 11.90 1.19
N LEU A 21 2.92 11.69 -0.14
CA LEU A 21 3.45 12.62 -1.13
C LEU A 21 2.68 13.95 -1.15
N LYS A 22 1.36 13.91 -0.96
CA LYS A 22 0.51 15.10 -0.96
C LYS A 22 0.62 15.89 0.34
N TYR A 23 0.68 15.21 1.49
CA TYR A 23 0.62 15.84 2.81
C TYR A 23 1.92 15.74 3.58
N THR A 24 3.00 16.19 2.95
CA THR A 24 4.36 15.95 3.44
C THR A 24 4.65 16.51 4.85
N LYS A 25 3.99 17.61 5.22
CA LYS A 25 4.17 18.28 6.53
C LYS A 25 3.27 17.73 7.64
N HIS A 26 2.33 16.85 7.33
CA HIS A 26 1.30 16.42 8.28
C HIS A 26 1.60 15.01 8.82
N ILE A 27 2.04 14.93 10.07
CA ILE A 27 2.45 13.68 10.72
C ILE A 27 1.34 12.61 10.74
N LYS A 28 0.06 13.00 10.75
CA LYS A 28 -1.07 12.06 10.72
C LYS A 28 -1.07 11.16 9.47
N TYR A 29 -0.57 11.64 8.33
CA TYR A 29 -0.50 10.83 7.10
C TYR A 29 0.75 9.96 7.02
N ARG A 30 1.62 10.05 8.03
CA ARG A 30 2.74 9.14 8.26
C ARG A 30 2.36 7.97 9.15
N GLN A 31 1.08 7.89 9.55
CA GLN A 31 0.56 6.87 10.45
C GLN A 31 -0.59 6.13 9.76
N ILE A 32 -0.61 4.80 9.89
CA ILE A 32 -1.71 3.97 9.41
C ILE A 32 -2.21 3.12 10.57
N HIS A 33 -3.46 3.32 10.93
CA HIS A 33 -4.09 2.55 12.00
C HIS A 33 -4.31 1.11 11.56
N LYS A 34 -3.77 0.16 12.32
CA LYS A 34 -3.85 -1.28 12.04
C LYS A 34 -5.30 -1.72 11.84
N GLN A 35 -6.16 -1.41 12.80
CA GLN A 35 -7.55 -1.86 12.77
C GLN A 35 -8.31 -1.29 11.57
N ALA A 36 -8.06 -0.02 11.22
CA ALA A 36 -8.70 0.61 10.07
C ALA A 36 -8.24 -0.05 8.76
N LEU A 37 -6.94 -0.33 8.62
CA LEU A 37 -6.38 -1.03 7.47
C LEU A 37 -6.97 -2.45 7.35
N TYR A 38 -6.96 -3.21 8.44
CA TYR A 38 -7.46 -4.59 8.47
C TYR A 38 -8.96 -4.66 8.15
N ASN A 39 -9.76 -3.79 8.77
CA ASN A 39 -11.21 -3.75 8.52
C ASN A 39 -11.51 -3.39 7.05
N TYR A 40 -10.77 -2.43 6.50
CA TYR A 40 -10.92 -2.04 5.10
C TYR A 40 -10.57 -3.21 4.17
N LEU A 41 -9.41 -3.84 4.38
CA LEU A 41 -8.93 -4.95 3.56
C LEU A 41 -9.85 -6.16 3.66
N SER A 42 -10.30 -6.52 4.85
CA SER A 42 -11.21 -7.64 5.08
C SER A 42 -12.53 -7.42 4.32
N LYS A 43 -13.15 -6.25 4.47
CA LYS A 43 -14.37 -5.89 3.74
C LYS A 43 -14.16 -5.98 2.23
N LYS A 44 -13.05 -5.43 1.73
CA LYS A 44 -12.78 -5.36 0.30
C LYS A 44 -12.46 -6.72 -0.32
N CYS A 45 -11.69 -7.55 0.39
CA CYS A 45 -11.39 -8.92 -0.03
C CYS A 45 -12.66 -9.76 -0.06
N HIS A 46 -13.52 -9.64 0.96
CA HIS A 46 -14.83 -10.30 0.98
C HIS A 46 -15.70 -9.89 -0.22
N THR A 47 -15.81 -8.60 -0.51
CA THR A 47 -16.59 -8.10 -1.65
C THR A 47 -16.09 -8.61 -3.01
N LEU A 48 -14.78 -8.80 -3.16
CA LEU A 48 -14.16 -9.21 -4.43
C LEU A 48 -13.77 -10.69 -4.48
N GLY A 49 -14.11 -11.50 -3.46
CA GLY A 49 -13.70 -12.91 -3.39
C GLY A 49 -12.18 -13.11 -3.42
N ALA A 50 -11.42 -12.17 -2.87
CA ALA A 50 -9.95 -12.21 -2.80
C ALA A 50 -9.47 -12.86 -1.49
N ASP A 51 -8.27 -13.45 -1.51
CA ASP A 51 -7.64 -14.00 -0.31
C ASP A 51 -7.09 -12.86 0.57
N PHE A 52 -7.72 -12.68 1.73
CA PHE A 52 -7.36 -11.62 2.68
C PHE A 52 -5.95 -11.77 3.22
N GLU A 53 -5.51 -12.99 3.56
CA GLU A 53 -4.20 -13.22 4.17
C GLU A 53 -3.08 -12.90 3.18
N ARG A 54 -3.26 -13.30 1.91
CA ARG A 54 -2.31 -12.95 0.84
C ARG A 54 -2.22 -11.44 0.61
N VAL A 55 -3.37 -10.78 0.50
CA VAL A 55 -3.42 -9.32 0.32
C VAL A 55 -2.79 -8.59 1.50
N LEU A 56 -3.04 -9.06 2.71
CA LEU A 56 -2.49 -8.47 3.92
C LEU A 56 -0.95 -8.59 3.94
N VAL A 57 -0.40 -9.80 3.74
CA VAL A 57 1.05 -10.04 3.72
C VAL A 57 1.75 -9.13 2.71
N ASP A 58 1.20 -9.00 1.50
CA ASP A 58 1.79 -8.15 0.46
C ASP A 58 1.75 -6.67 0.82
N ILE A 59 0.65 -6.18 1.40
CA ILE A 59 0.57 -4.78 1.84
C ILE A 59 1.56 -4.52 2.97
N GLU A 60 1.68 -5.43 3.95
CA GLU A 60 2.67 -5.29 5.02
C GLU A 60 4.10 -5.26 4.47
N TRP A 61 4.40 -6.09 3.47
CA TRP A 61 5.70 -6.10 2.79
C TRP A 61 5.98 -4.76 2.09
N HIS A 62 5.02 -4.21 1.35
CA HIS A 62 5.16 -2.91 0.68
C HIS A 62 5.39 -1.77 1.70
N LEU A 63 4.64 -1.78 2.81
CA LEU A 63 4.82 -0.81 3.88
C LEU A 63 6.23 -0.84 4.44
N GLN A 64 6.75 -2.03 4.76
CA GLN A 64 8.12 -2.18 5.23
C GLN A 64 9.14 -1.72 4.19
N TYR A 65 8.96 -2.12 2.93
CA TYR A 65 9.81 -1.72 1.82
C TYR A 65 9.92 -0.20 1.70
N TRP A 66 8.80 0.53 1.84
CA TRP A 66 8.79 1.99 1.77
C TRP A 66 9.31 2.71 3.02
N GLY A 67 9.61 1.99 4.10
CA GLY A 67 10.14 2.58 5.33
C GLY A 67 9.12 2.78 6.46
N PHE A 68 7.96 2.12 6.41
CA PHE A 68 7.09 2.01 7.57
C PHE A 68 7.60 0.96 8.56
N LYS A 69 7.40 1.21 9.85
CA LYS A 69 7.61 0.24 10.93
C LYS A 69 6.34 0.10 11.77
N LYS A 70 6.09 -1.11 12.26
CA LYS A 70 5.05 -1.34 13.27
C LYS A 70 5.51 -0.71 14.59
N GLY A 71 4.65 0.08 15.22
CA GLY A 71 4.80 0.53 16.60
C GLY A 71 4.30 -0.54 17.59
N TYR A 72 4.49 -0.27 18.88
CA TYR A 72 4.04 -1.17 19.96
C TYR A 72 2.52 -1.34 20.02
N ASP A 73 1.77 -0.34 19.54
CA ASP A 73 0.32 -0.37 19.38
C ASP A 73 -0.14 -1.13 18.13
N GLY A 74 0.80 -1.67 17.36
CA GLY A 74 0.56 -2.37 16.10
C GLY A 74 0.28 -1.46 14.91
N ASN A 75 0.19 -0.14 15.08
CA ASN A 75 0.02 0.81 13.98
C ASN A 75 1.31 0.95 13.17
N TRP A 76 1.19 1.39 11.92
CA TRP A 76 2.34 1.60 11.05
C TRP A 76 2.77 3.05 11.03
N TYR A 77 4.07 3.29 11.17
CA TYR A 77 4.68 4.61 11.25
C TYR A 77 5.79 4.76 10.20
N TYR A 78 5.70 5.80 9.38
CA TYR A 78 6.76 6.17 8.46
C TYR A 78 7.94 6.75 9.24
N GLN A 79 9.12 6.12 9.14
CA GLN A 79 10.24 6.38 10.05
C GLN A 79 11.02 7.65 9.74
N TYR A 80 10.96 8.15 8.50
CA TYR A 80 11.84 9.22 8.09
C TYR A 80 11.23 10.59 8.44
N ASN A 81 11.97 11.36 9.23
CA ASN A 81 11.60 12.73 9.61
C ASN A 81 11.47 13.62 8.37
N ASN A 82 12.40 13.45 7.42
CA ASN A 82 12.33 14.04 6.09
C ASN A 82 11.76 13.03 5.12
N ILE A 83 10.70 13.42 4.42
CA ILE A 83 10.10 12.57 3.39
C ILE A 83 11.09 12.42 2.24
N GLN A 84 11.44 11.18 1.93
CA GLN A 84 12.27 10.84 0.78
C GLN A 84 11.42 10.94 -0.50
N PHE A 85 11.09 12.18 -0.90
CA PHE A 85 10.11 12.45 -1.96
C PHE A 85 10.43 11.71 -3.25
N LEU A 86 11.69 11.76 -3.69
CA LEU A 86 12.14 11.07 -4.91
C LEU A 86 11.96 9.55 -4.80
N TYR A 87 12.31 8.96 -3.65
CA TYR A 87 12.16 7.54 -3.41
C TYR A 87 10.68 7.12 -3.43
N LEU A 88 9.82 7.80 -2.67
CA LEU A 88 8.38 7.50 -2.64
C LEU A 88 7.70 7.74 -3.99
N TRP A 89 8.14 8.74 -4.75
CA TRP A 89 7.68 8.98 -6.11
C TRP A 89 8.07 7.82 -7.05
N ASN A 90 9.30 7.30 -6.90
CA ASN A 90 9.74 6.12 -7.66
C ASN A 90 8.91 4.88 -7.29
N CYS A 91 8.60 4.69 -6.00
CA CYS A 91 7.70 3.63 -5.55
C CYS A 91 6.30 3.79 -6.16
N TYR A 92 5.74 5.00 -6.16
CA TYR A 92 4.44 5.29 -6.74
C TYR A 92 4.40 4.96 -8.24
N ARG A 93 5.42 5.39 -8.99
CA ARG A 93 5.58 5.04 -10.41
C ARG A 93 5.72 3.54 -10.62
N SER A 94 6.46 2.85 -9.77
CA SER A 94 6.64 1.40 -9.85
C SER A 94 5.31 0.65 -9.67
N VAL A 95 4.49 1.03 -8.69
CA VAL A 95 3.16 0.44 -8.48
C VAL A 95 2.24 0.64 -9.70
N ILE A 96 2.32 1.81 -10.36
CA ILE A 96 1.61 2.06 -11.63
C ILE A 96 2.17 1.21 -12.77
N ASN A 97 3.49 1.12 -12.93
CA ASN A 97 4.08 0.41 -14.06
C ASN A 97 3.89 -1.11 -13.96
N HIS A 98 3.84 -1.64 -12.74
CA HIS A 98 3.49 -3.05 -12.50
C HIS A 98 2.10 -3.39 -13.07
N GLN A 99 1.17 -2.42 -13.06
CA GLN A 99 -0.15 -2.54 -13.69
C GLN A 99 -0.05 -2.63 -15.22
N THR A 100 0.75 -1.77 -15.85
CA THR A 100 0.88 -1.76 -17.32
C THR A 100 1.52 -3.05 -17.83
N MET A 101 2.50 -3.58 -17.11
CA MET A 101 3.18 -4.82 -17.48
C MET A 101 2.23 -6.02 -17.48
N TYR A 102 1.40 -6.18 -16.43
CA TYR A 102 0.41 -7.26 -16.40
C TYR A 102 -0.68 -7.08 -17.46
N VAL A 103 -1.17 -5.86 -17.68
CA VAL A 103 -2.16 -5.61 -18.75
C VAL A 103 -1.58 -6.00 -20.12
N LEU A 104 -0.33 -5.64 -20.42
CA LEU A 104 0.32 -6.02 -21.67
C LEU A 104 0.55 -7.54 -21.80
N PHE A 105 0.96 -8.21 -20.72
CA PHE A 105 1.19 -9.67 -20.75
C PHE A 105 -0.09 -10.51 -20.91
N TYR A 106 -1.24 -10.02 -20.43
CA TYR A 106 -2.53 -10.73 -20.53
C TYR A 106 -3.39 -10.28 -21.72
N CYS A 107 -2.95 -9.28 -22.49
CA CYS A 107 -3.61 -8.84 -23.73
C CYS A 107 -2.94 -9.34 -25.02
N CYS A 108 -1.91 -10.19 -24.92
CA CYS A 108 -1.27 -10.91 -26.03
C CYS A 108 -1.58 -12.40 -25.95
#